data_AF-A0A7C4PIK4-F1
#
_entry.id   AF-A0A7C4PIK4-F1
#
_cell.length_a   1.000
_cell.length_b   1.000
_cell.length_c   1.000
_cell.angle_alpha   90.00
_cell.angle_beta   90.00
_cell.angle_gamma   90.00
#
_symmetry.space_group_name_H-M   'P 1'
#
loop_
_entity.id
_entity.type
_entity.pdbx_description
1 polymer ?
#
loop_
_entity_poly.entity_id
_entity_poly.type
_entity_poly.pdbx_seq_one_letter_code
_entity_poly.pdbx_strand_id
1 'polypeptide(L)'
;MNIARACGWLWCGVVAGGLQAAELPPWQSLFDGKFPVHFRGYKMMHFPYNIWAAKAGVISSVPGGDQTDLMLRQRYAHFEFSVEYRLPAGASSGIVYLVQEGAQRAALGGLKMVLADDERNPDAKNNPLYRSGALYALLPATNARPRQAGQWNEARVRVLGKKVEHWLNGEKVLEFELSSEAFENAVRRSRIRNLPDFKEVVEGYIGLEHPGVEMWFRNPRIRVFPAPQMETTNAPPAEVETPSSTTVPPGPGGSAGGGFECKEPEGVQYLNKVAVAGGRRLTATSEQVKDRP
;
A
#
# COMPACT_ATOMS: atom_id res chain seq x y z
N MET A 1 -12.91 42.93 68.73
CA MET A 1 -11.47 42.87 68.42
C MET A 1 -11.19 41.48 67.86
N ASN A 2 -11.02 41.38 66.54
CA ASN A 2 -10.17 40.45 65.78
C ASN A 2 -10.76 40.18 64.39
N ILE A 3 -10.16 40.87 63.45
CA ILE A 3 -10.27 40.76 62.01
C ILE A 3 -9.37 39.57 61.61
N ALA A 4 -9.88 38.64 60.80
CA ALA A 4 -9.02 37.71 60.07
C ALA A 4 -9.47 37.65 58.61
N ARG A 5 -8.64 38.24 57.75
CA ARG A 5 -8.67 38.17 56.30
C ARG A 5 -8.33 36.74 55.85
N ALA A 6 -9.03 36.20 54.87
CA ALA A 6 -8.54 35.08 54.08
C ALA A 6 -8.52 35.50 52.60
N CYS A 7 -7.30 35.62 52.08
CA CYS A 7 -6.98 35.89 50.69
C CYS A 7 -7.43 34.75 49.79
N GLY A 8 -7.95 35.11 48.62
CA GLY A 8 -8.27 34.18 47.55
C GLY A 8 -7.04 33.55 46.92
N TRP A 9 -7.24 32.34 46.39
CA TRP A 9 -6.39 31.74 45.39
C TRP A 9 -7.29 31.32 44.24
N LEU A 10 -7.32 32.14 43.19
CA LEU A 10 -7.86 31.74 41.89
C LEU A 10 -6.93 30.65 41.36
N TRP A 11 -7.43 29.41 41.28
CA TRP A 11 -6.77 28.35 40.55
C TRP A 11 -7.00 28.60 39.05
N CYS A 12 -6.05 29.27 38.41
CA CYS A 12 -6.02 29.37 36.95
C CYS A 12 -5.55 28.01 36.43
N GLY A 13 -6.50 27.11 36.16
CA GLY A 13 -6.24 25.82 35.53
C GLY A 13 -5.74 26.06 34.11
N VAL A 14 -4.42 25.99 33.91
CA VAL A 14 -3.82 25.83 32.59
C VAL A 14 -4.24 24.46 32.09
N VAL A 15 -5.22 24.41 31.19
CA VAL A 15 -5.48 23.22 30.39
C VAL A 15 -4.33 23.09 29.41
N ALA A 16 -3.28 22.37 29.82
CA ALA A 16 -2.24 21.94 28.92
C ALA A 16 -2.88 20.95 27.94
N GLY A 17 -3.30 21.46 26.78
CA GLY A 17 -3.66 20.64 25.62
C GLY A 17 -2.41 19.93 25.13
N GLY A 18 -2.13 18.76 25.72
CA GLY A 18 -1.07 17.88 25.24
C GLY A 18 -1.40 17.42 23.82
N LEU A 19 -0.47 17.65 22.90
CA LEU A 19 -0.48 17.00 21.59
C LEU A 19 -0.39 15.48 21.82
N GLN A 20 -1.54 14.80 21.84
CA GLN A 20 -1.58 13.35 21.85
C GLN A 20 -0.94 12.89 20.52
N ALA A 21 0.22 12.25 20.58
CA ALA A 21 0.80 11.60 19.41
C ALA A 21 -0.26 10.64 18.84
N ALA A 22 -0.59 10.78 17.56
CA ALA A 22 -1.58 9.92 16.92
C ALA A 22 -1.15 8.45 17.06
N GLU A 23 -2.00 7.64 17.70
CA GLU A 23 -1.73 6.21 17.85
C GLU A 23 -1.63 5.55 16.46
N LEU A 24 -0.62 4.70 16.27
CA LEU A 24 -0.50 3.95 15.02
C LEU A 24 -1.71 3.01 14.87
N PRO A 25 -2.26 2.84 13.64
CA PRO A 25 -3.35 1.90 13.42
C PRO A 25 -3.01 0.50 13.92
N PRO A 26 -3.98 -0.32 14.36
CA PRO A 26 -3.69 -1.66 14.86
C PRO A 26 -3.19 -2.59 13.74
N TRP A 27 -2.45 -3.63 14.13
CA TRP A 27 -2.09 -4.72 13.22
C TRP A 27 -3.29 -5.64 13.00
N GLN A 28 -3.54 -5.98 11.75
CA GLN A 28 -4.47 -7.04 11.35
C GLN A 28 -3.68 -8.31 11.02
N SER A 29 -4.02 -9.43 11.66
CA SER A 29 -3.52 -10.74 11.24
C SER A 29 -4.15 -11.15 9.92
N LEU A 30 -3.33 -11.69 9.01
CA LEU A 30 -3.76 -12.18 7.69
C LEU A 30 -3.87 -13.71 7.65
N PHE A 31 -3.51 -14.40 8.73
CA PHE A 31 -3.63 -15.85 8.82
C PHE A 31 -3.98 -16.28 10.25
N ASP A 32 -5.06 -17.03 10.38
CA ASP A 32 -5.55 -17.60 11.65
C ASP A 32 -4.87 -18.93 12.00
N GLY A 33 -3.95 -19.39 11.15
CA GLY A 33 -3.23 -20.65 11.28
C GLY A 33 -3.91 -21.86 10.66
N LYS A 34 -5.09 -21.69 10.06
CA LYS A 34 -5.87 -22.75 9.40
C LYS A 34 -6.28 -22.38 7.98
N PHE A 35 -6.95 -21.25 7.80
CA PHE A 35 -7.56 -20.86 6.53
C PHE A 35 -6.85 -19.63 5.94
N PRO A 36 -6.16 -19.77 4.80
CA PRO A 36 -5.47 -18.65 4.16
C PRO A 36 -6.44 -17.78 3.34
N VAL A 37 -7.55 -17.33 3.95
CA VAL A 37 -8.65 -16.63 3.24
C VAL A 37 -8.22 -15.31 2.62
N HIS A 38 -7.21 -14.66 3.18
CA HIS A 38 -6.66 -13.40 2.67
C HIS A 38 -5.76 -13.58 1.44
N PHE A 39 -5.45 -14.82 1.07
CA PHE A 39 -4.49 -15.15 0.02
C PHE A 39 -5.15 -15.79 -1.21
N ARG A 40 -4.49 -15.59 -2.36
CA ARG A 40 -4.79 -16.22 -3.65
C ARG A 40 -3.49 -16.39 -4.44
N GLY A 41 -3.47 -17.25 -5.46
CA GLY A 41 -2.36 -17.29 -6.39
C GLY A 41 -2.31 -16.04 -7.26
N TYR A 42 -1.12 -15.63 -7.71
CA TYR A 42 -0.95 -14.58 -8.71
C TYR A 42 -1.78 -14.89 -9.96
N LYS A 43 -2.64 -13.95 -10.39
CA LYS A 43 -3.61 -14.16 -11.48
C LYS A 43 -4.59 -15.34 -11.30
N MET A 44 -4.81 -15.80 -10.06
CA MET A 44 -5.78 -16.84 -9.73
C MET A 44 -6.87 -16.31 -8.79
N MET A 45 -8.05 -16.94 -8.80
CA MET A 45 -9.18 -16.57 -7.94
C MET A 45 -9.04 -17.10 -6.50
N HIS A 46 -8.37 -18.24 -6.33
CA HIS A 46 -8.33 -19.01 -5.09
C HIS A 46 -6.91 -19.26 -4.60
N PHE A 47 -6.82 -19.74 -3.36
CA PHE A 47 -5.58 -20.25 -2.80
C PHE A 47 -5.17 -21.54 -3.55
N PRO A 48 -3.96 -21.60 -4.12
CA PRO A 48 -3.55 -22.73 -4.95
C PRO A 48 -2.96 -23.86 -4.09
N TYR A 49 -3.82 -24.74 -3.57
CA TYR A 49 -3.43 -25.80 -2.63
C TYR A 49 -2.41 -26.83 -3.18
N ASN A 50 -2.20 -26.87 -4.49
CA ASN A 50 -1.18 -27.70 -5.15
C ASN A 50 0.20 -27.01 -5.24
N ILE A 51 0.27 -25.70 -4.94
CA ILE A 51 1.49 -24.88 -5.03
C ILE A 51 1.87 -24.35 -3.65
N TRP A 52 0.87 -24.10 -2.80
CA TRP A 52 1.05 -23.62 -1.44
C TRP A 52 0.26 -24.49 -0.47
N ALA A 53 0.84 -24.75 0.70
CA ALA A 53 0.19 -25.42 1.81
C ALA A 53 -0.04 -24.45 2.96
N ALA A 54 -1.11 -24.64 3.71
CA ALA A 54 -1.40 -23.90 4.93
C ALA A 54 -1.75 -24.89 6.04
N LYS A 55 -0.87 -25.05 7.04
CA LYS A 55 -1.02 -26.04 8.10
C LYS A 55 -0.31 -25.59 9.37
N ALA A 56 -0.97 -25.76 10.51
CA ALA A 56 -0.39 -25.55 11.83
C ALA A 56 0.29 -24.17 12.01
N GLY A 57 -0.38 -23.09 11.58
CA GLY A 57 0.18 -21.74 11.73
C GLY A 57 1.21 -21.35 10.66
N VAL A 58 1.56 -22.25 9.74
CA VAL A 58 2.56 -22.02 8.69
C VAL A 58 1.94 -22.11 7.30
N ILE A 59 2.28 -21.15 6.45
CA ILE A 59 2.08 -21.19 5.00
C ILE A 59 3.42 -21.58 4.37
N SER A 60 3.44 -22.60 3.52
CA SER A 60 4.67 -23.05 2.86
C SER A 60 4.50 -23.24 1.37
N SER A 61 5.53 -22.93 0.59
CA SER A 61 5.59 -23.33 -0.81
C SER A 61 5.76 -24.84 -0.90
N VAL A 62 5.03 -25.47 -1.82
CA VAL A 62 5.15 -26.90 -2.10
C VAL A 62 6.26 -27.07 -3.15
N PRO A 63 7.34 -27.80 -2.85
CA PRO A 63 8.41 -28.03 -3.82
C PRO A 63 7.92 -28.82 -5.05
N GLY A 64 8.40 -28.43 -6.23
CA GLY A 64 7.96 -29.01 -7.50
C GLY A 64 6.60 -28.46 -7.96
N GLY A 65 6.42 -28.39 -9.29
CA GLY A 65 5.22 -27.78 -9.89
C GLY A 65 5.37 -26.29 -10.22
N ASP A 66 4.23 -25.64 -10.50
CA ASP A 66 4.15 -24.26 -10.96
C ASP A 66 4.64 -23.27 -9.90
N GLN A 67 5.56 -22.37 -10.26
CA GLN A 67 6.13 -21.34 -9.37
C GLN A 67 5.23 -20.11 -9.26
N THR A 68 3.97 -20.31 -8.86
CA THR A 68 3.01 -19.21 -8.73
C THR A 68 3.15 -18.50 -7.39
N ASP A 69 3.38 -17.19 -7.42
CA ASP A 69 3.49 -16.35 -6.22
C ASP A 69 2.17 -16.29 -5.45
N LEU A 70 2.26 -16.19 -4.11
CA LEU A 70 1.10 -16.08 -3.24
C LEU A 70 0.79 -14.62 -2.94
N MET A 71 -0.36 -14.14 -3.38
CA MET A 71 -0.75 -12.74 -3.28
C MET A 71 -1.84 -12.52 -2.24
N LEU A 72 -1.79 -11.39 -1.54
CA LEU A 72 -2.95 -10.87 -0.83
C LEU A 72 -4.06 -10.52 -1.83
N ARG A 73 -5.31 -10.71 -1.40
CA ARG A 73 -6.49 -10.40 -2.23
C ARG A 73 -6.70 -8.91 -2.45
N GLN A 74 -6.33 -8.09 -1.47
CA GLN A 74 -6.55 -6.64 -1.48
C GLN A 74 -5.32 -5.90 -2.02
N ARG A 75 -5.56 -4.69 -2.53
CA ARG A 75 -4.52 -3.73 -2.95
C ARG A 75 -4.33 -2.69 -1.86
N TYR A 76 -3.12 -2.20 -1.72
CA TYR A 76 -2.74 -1.24 -0.68
C TYR A 76 -1.83 -0.15 -1.24
N ALA A 77 -2.03 1.09 -0.79
CA ALA A 77 -1.19 2.24 -1.13
C ALA A 77 -0.27 2.65 0.06
N HIS A 78 -0.83 2.71 1.27
CA HIS A 78 -0.11 3.07 2.49
C HIS A 78 -0.20 1.95 3.51
N PHE A 79 0.87 1.20 3.71
CA PHE A 79 0.84 0.00 4.53
C PHE A 79 2.18 -0.29 5.21
N GLU A 80 2.10 -1.10 6.25
CA GLU A 80 3.22 -1.80 6.86
C GLU A 80 2.84 -3.29 6.85
N PHE A 81 3.58 -4.11 6.12
CA PHE A 81 3.37 -5.56 6.03
C PHE A 81 4.56 -6.26 6.69
N SER A 82 4.28 -7.21 7.59
CA SER A 82 5.29 -7.99 8.32
C SER A 82 4.95 -9.47 8.21
N VAL A 83 5.97 -10.29 8.04
CA VAL A 83 5.86 -11.75 7.99
C VAL A 83 7.15 -12.36 8.54
N GLU A 84 7.01 -13.46 9.27
CA GLU A 84 8.16 -14.27 9.63
C GLU A 84 8.41 -15.30 8.53
N TYR A 85 9.68 -15.49 8.15
CA TYR A 85 10.08 -16.45 7.12
C TYR A 85 11.20 -17.35 7.60
N ARG A 86 11.22 -18.57 7.05
CA ARG A 86 12.30 -19.54 7.16
C ARG A 86 12.55 -20.10 5.77
N LEU A 87 13.81 -20.40 5.47
CA LEU A 87 14.24 -20.93 4.17
C LEU A 87 15.30 -22.02 4.33
N PRO A 88 15.40 -22.96 3.37
CA PRO A 88 16.46 -23.95 3.34
C PRO A 88 17.76 -23.33 2.85
N ALA A 89 18.87 -24.04 3.05
CA ALA A 89 20.19 -23.58 2.64
C ALA A 89 20.24 -23.23 1.14
N GLY A 90 20.80 -22.06 0.81
CA GLY A 90 20.95 -21.57 -0.56
C GLY A 90 19.69 -21.03 -1.24
N ALA A 91 18.52 -21.07 -0.61
CA ALA A 91 17.28 -20.55 -1.19
C ALA A 91 17.24 -19.01 -1.25
N SER A 92 16.44 -18.49 -2.17
CA SER A 92 16.12 -17.06 -2.30
C SER A 92 14.68 -16.90 -2.75
N SER A 93 13.95 -16.02 -2.10
CA SER A 93 12.54 -15.67 -2.32
C SER A 93 12.40 -14.15 -2.11
N GLY A 94 11.19 -13.65 -1.87
CA GLY A 94 10.96 -12.24 -1.60
C GLY A 94 9.53 -11.91 -1.17
N ILE A 95 9.40 -10.74 -0.54
CA ILE A 95 8.13 -10.05 -0.42
C ILE A 95 8.00 -9.17 -1.66
N VAL A 96 7.02 -9.45 -2.50
CA VAL A 96 6.66 -8.58 -3.62
C VAL A 96 5.60 -7.59 -3.18
N TYR A 97 5.68 -6.34 -3.62
CA TYR A 97 4.76 -5.28 -3.20
C TYR A 97 4.60 -4.20 -4.27
N LEU A 98 3.50 -3.44 -4.16
CA LEU A 98 3.04 -2.51 -5.20
C LEU A 98 2.89 -3.19 -6.59
N VAL A 99 2.53 -4.48 -6.59
CA VAL A 99 2.42 -5.28 -7.80
C VAL A 99 1.19 -4.87 -8.60
N GLN A 100 1.39 -4.53 -9.88
CA GLN A 100 0.36 -4.43 -10.90
C GLN A 100 0.23 -5.75 -11.63
N GLU A 101 -0.98 -6.29 -11.70
CA GLU A 101 -1.24 -7.52 -12.45
C GLU A 101 -1.31 -7.20 -13.94
N GLY A 102 -0.40 -7.78 -14.70
CA GLY A 102 -0.24 -7.54 -16.14
C GLY A 102 1.00 -8.26 -16.66
N ALA A 103 2.10 -8.12 -15.92
CA ALA A 103 3.35 -8.85 -16.16
C ALA A 103 3.20 -10.38 -16.05
N GLN A 104 4.15 -11.12 -16.64
CA GLN A 104 4.14 -12.59 -16.57
C GLN A 104 4.32 -13.12 -15.14
N ARG A 105 5.12 -12.42 -14.31
CA ARG A 105 5.43 -12.77 -12.92
C ARG A 105 5.18 -11.57 -12.01
N ALA A 106 4.80 -11.80 -10.75
CA ALA A 106 4.54 -10.70 -9.82
C ALA A 106 5.77 -9.81 -9.61
N ALA A 107 6.95 -10.42 -9.49
CA ALA A 107 8.24 -9.73 -9.34
C ALA A 107 8.63 -8.82 -10.53
N LEU A 108 7.96 -8.95 -11.69
CA LEU A 108 8.15 -8.07 -12.85
C LEU A 108 7.08 -6.96 -12.92
N GLY A 109 6.01 -7.08 -12.13
CA GLY A 109 4.94 -6.10 -12.06
C GLY A 109 5.00 -5.21 -10.82
N GLY A 110 6.02 -5.33 -9.98
CA GLY A 110 6.15 -4.58 -8.73
C GLY A 110 7.56 -4.65 -8.16
N LEU A 111 7.73 -4.16 -6.93
CA LEU A 111 8.99 -4.16 -6.21
C LEU A 111 9.15 -5.44 -5.37
N LYS A 112 10.39 -5.79 -5.03
CA LYS A 112 10.69 -6.99 -4.24
C LYS A 112 11.75 -6.74 -3.18
N MET A 113 11.40 -6.97 -1.91
CA MET A 113 12.37 -7.14 -0.82
C MET A 113 12.88 -8.58 -0.88
N VAL A 114 14.19 -8.75 -0.97
CA VAL A 114 14.81 -10.09 -1.08
C VAL A 114 14.83 -10.80 0.27
N LEU A 115 14.57 -12.11 0.27
CA LEU A 115 14.70 -13.02 1.40
C LEU A 115 15.59 -14.20 0.99
N ALA A 116 16.84 -14.28 1.45
CA ALA A 116 17.80 -15.25 0.94
C ALA A 116 18.70 -15.88 2.02
N ASP A 117 19.31 -17.03 1.70
CA ASP A 117 20.52 -17.50 2.38
C ASP A 117 21.72 -16.73 1.80
N ASP A 118 22.04 -15.59 2.41
CA ASP A 118 23.09 -14.68 1.93
C ASP A 118 24.47 -15.35 1.84
N GLU A 119 24.73 -16.38 2.63
CA GLU A 119 26.03 -17.07 2.69
C GLU A 119 26.18 -18.11 1.57
N ARG A 120 25.09 -18.79 1.19
CA ARG A 120 25.13 -19.96 0.29
C ARG A 120 24.42 -19.75 -1.04
N ASN A 121 23.49 -18.80 -1.15
CA ASN A 121 22.87 -18.50 -2.42
C ASN A 121 23.91 -17.84 -3.36
N PRO A 122 24.16 -18.38 -4.57
CA PRO A 122 25.23 -17.88 -5.44
C PRO A 122 25.09 -16.41 -5.83
N ASP A 123 23.86 -15.93 -6.05
CA ASP A 123 23.60 -14.54 -6.41
C ASP A 123 23.79 -13.62 -5.20
N ALA A 124 23.21 -13.97 -4.04
CA ALA A 124 23.30 -13.18 -2.82
C ALA A 124 24.74 -13.07 -2.31
N LYS A 125 25.48 -14.18 -2.34
CA LYS A 125 26.88 -14.24 -1.89
C LYS A 125 27.74 -13.23 -2.64
N ASN A 126 27.57 -13.15 -3.95
CA ASN A 126 28.44 -12.38 -4.85
C ASN A 126 27.91 -10.97 -5.16
N ASN A 127 26.66 -10.65 -4.82
CA ASN A 127 26.08 -9.36 -5.15
C ASN A 127 25.11 -8.86 -4.05
N PRO A 128 25.42 -7.72 -3.40
CA PRO A 128 24.58 -7.11 -2.38
C PRO A 128 23.14 -6.79 -2.80
N LEU A 129 22.87 -6.65 -4.10
CA LEU A 129 21.52 -6.39 -4.64
C LEU A 129 20.60 -7.62 -4.58
N TYR A 130 21.15 -8.80 -4.24
CA TYR A 130 20.42 -10.07 -4.09
C TYR A 130 20.50 -10.62 -2.66
N ARG A 131 20.96 -9.82 -1.70
CA ARG A 131 21.01 -10.18 -0.28
C ARG A 131 19.72 -9.83 0.45
N SER A 132 19.48 -10.51 1.56
CA SER A 132 18.29 -10.30 2.40
C SER A 132 18.11 -8.83 2.77
N GLY A 133 16.88 -8.33 2.60
CA GLY A 133 16.52 -6.94 2.85
C GLY A 133 16.80 -5.98 1.70
N ALA A 134 17.59 -6.35 0.69
CA ALA A 134 17.82 -5.50 -0.47
C ALA A 134 16.53 -5.30 -1.28
N LEU A 135 16.48 -4.20 -2.03
CA LEU A 135 15.52 -4.02 -3.11
C LEU A 135 16.09 -4.72 -4.35
N TYR A 136 15.46 -5.84 -4.72
CA TYR A 136 15.96 -6.78 -5.72
C TYR A 136 16.46 -6.09 -7.00
N ALA A 137 17.73 -6.30 -7.34
CA ALA A 137 18.39 -5.76 -8.53
C ALA A 137 18.48 -4.21 -8.61
N LEU A 138 18.11 -3.48 -7.55
CA LEU A 138 18.06 -2.00 -7.54
C LEU A 138 18.95 -1.38 -6.46
N LEU A 139 18.64 -1.62 -5.18
CA LEU A 139 19.29 -0.95 -4.06
C LEU A 139 19.71 -1.97 -2.98
N PRO A 140 20.96 -1.95 -2.48
CA PRO A 140 21.42 -2.89 -1.47
C PRO A 140 20.87 -2.53 -0.09
N ALA A 141 20.64 -3.53 0.76
CA ALA A 141 20.41 -3.28 2.17
C ALA A 141 21.70 -2.87 2.90
N THR A 142 21.56 -2.03 3.91
CA THR A 142 22.59 -1.66 4.87
C THR A 142 22.35 -2.42 6.19
N ASN A 143 23.42 -2.92 6.80
CA ASN A 143 23.38 -3.56 8.12
C ASN A 143 22.44 -4.77 8.27
N ALA A 144 22.00 -5.39 7.17
CA ALA A 144 21.15 -6.57 7.25
C ALA A 144 21.89 -7.75 7.92
N ARG A 145 21.27 -8.31 8.95
CA ARG A 145 21.76 -9.51 9.67
C ARG A 145 20.69 -10.61 9.65
N PRO A 146 20.49 -11.28 8.50
CA PRO A 146 19.63 -12.46 8.47
C PRO A 146 20.22 -13.55 9.36
N ARG A 147 19.35 -14.26 10.06
CA ARG A 147 19.68 -15.50 10.73
C ARG A 147 19.94 -16.59 9.70
N GLN A 148 20.76 -17.56 10.08
CA GLN A 148 21.14 -18.69 9.23
C GLN A 148 19.92 -19.45 8.69
N ALA A 149 20.09 -20.08 7.52
CA ALA A 149 19.09 -20.96 6.94
C ALA A 149 18.56 -21.98 7.95
N GLY A 150 17.26 -22.24 7.92
CA GLY A 150 16.56 -23.06 8.91
C GLY A 150 16.09 -22.30 10.17
N GLN A 151 16.50 -21.05 10.38
CA GLN A 151 15.98 -20.19 11.46
C GLN A 151 14.90 -19.23 10.96
N TRP A 152 14.00 -18.84 11.86
CA TRP A 152 12.96 -17.86 11.57
C TRP A 152 13.50 -16.44 11.65
N ASN A 153 13.33 -15.69 10.57
CA ASN A 153 13.60 -14.26 10.46
C ASN A 153 12.27 -13.49 10.40
N GLU A 154 12.24 -12.23 10.83
CA GLU A 154 11.12 -11.33 10.55
C GLU A 154 11.51 -10.36 9.43
N ALA A 155 10.71 -10.30 8.37
CA ALA A 155 10.85 -9.31 7.31
C ALA A 155 9.63 -8.38 7.30
N ARG A 156 9.88 -7.09 7.07
CA ARG A 156 8.83 -6.08 7.06
C ARG A 156 9.09 -5.01 6.00
N VAL A 157 8.04 -4.68 5.25
CA VAL A 157 8.03 -3.61 4.24
C VAL A 157 7.03 -2.56 4.69
N ARG A 158 7.45 -1.29 4.70
CA ARG A 158 6.58 -0.15 4.99
C ARG A 158 6.58 0.81 3.81
N VAL A 159 5.39 1.16 3.33
CA VAL A 159 5.17 2.15 2.28
C VAL A 159 4.26 3.22 2.83
N LEU A 160 4.76 4.47 2.88
CA LEU A 160 4.00 5.64 3.27
C LEU A 160 4.17 6.74 2.22
N GLY A 161 3.18 6.88 1.34
CA GLY A 161 3.28 7.78 0.20
C GLY A 161 4.36 7.26 -0.73
N LYS A 162 5.38 8.09 -0.99
CA LYS A 162 6.52 7.70 -1.84
C LYS A 162 7.68 7.09 -1.05
N LYS A 163 7.64 7.14 0.29
CA LYS A 163 8.69 6.61 1.15
C LYS A 163 8.51 5.11 1.37
N VAL A 164 9.57 4.35 1.13
CA VAL A 164 9.60 2.90 1.35
C VAL A 164 10.73 2.56 2.31
N GLU A 165 10.46 1.68 3.26
CA GLU A 165 11.42 1.14 4.21
C GLU A 165 11.39 -0.39 4.18
N HIS A 166 12.56 -1.03 4.19
CA HIS A 166 12.70 -2.45 4.50
C HIS A 166 13.29 -2.62 5.89
N TRP A 167 12.76 -3.61 6.60
CA TRP A 167 13.16 -3.96 7.95
C TRP A 167 13.41 -5.47 8.02
N LEU A 168 14.48 -5.85 8.69
CA LEU A 168 14.85 -7.24 8.91
C LEU A 168 15.22 -7.44 10.37
N ASN A 169 14.57 -8.40 11.04
CA ASN A 169 14.80 -8.75 12.44
C ASN A 169 14.74 -7.54 13.40
N GLY A 170 13.83 -6.59 13.13
CA GLY A 170 13.62 -5.39 13.94
C GLY A 170 14.49 -4.19 13.58
N GLU A 171 15.47 -4.35 12.69
CA GLU A 171 16.35 -3.27 12.24
C GLU A 171 15.92 -2.74 10.86
N LYS A 172 15.97 -1.42 10.67
CA LYS A 172 15.75 -0.81 9.35
C LYS A 172 17.00 -0.99 8.53
N VAL A 173 16.86 -1.67 7.40
CA VAL A 173 18.00 -2.06 6.54
C VAL A 173 17.97 -1.37 5.19
N LEU A 174 16.87 -0.74 4.80
CA LEU A 174 16.81 0.08 3.58
C LEU A 174 15.75 1.17 3.74
N GLU A 175 16.02 2.33 3.18
CA GLU A 175 15.06 3.42 3.03
C GLU A 175 15.31 4.10 1.68
N PHE A 176 14.22 4.38 0.94
CA PHE A 176 14.29 5.09 -0.33
C PHE A 176 12.95 5.77 -0.66
N GLU A 177 12.97 6.66 -1.64
CA GLU A 177 11.75 7.27 -2.20
C GLU A 177 11.53 6.86 -3.65
N LEU A 178 10.29 6.52 -3.99
CA LEU A 178 9.88 6.07 -5.33
C LEU A 178 10.07 7.12 -6.42
N SER A 179 10.06 8.41 -6.07
CA SER A 179 10.32 9.53 -6.97
C SER A 179 11.76 10.06 -6.92
N SER A 180 12.66 9.40 -6.18
CA SER A 180 14.04 9.86 -6.08
C SER A 180 14.82 9.55 -7.35
N GLU A 181 15.74 10.45 -7.72
CA GLU A 181 16.65 10.22 -8.85
C GLU A 181 17.49 8.95 -8.64
N ALA A 182 17.86 8.64 -7.39
CA ALA A 182 18.58 7.42 -7.05
C ALA A 182 17.80 6.15 -7.42
N PHE A 183 16.51 6.10 -7.11
CA PHE A 183 15.64 4.99 -7.48
C PHE A 183 15.44 4.91 -9.00
N GLU A 184 15.13 6.02 -9.67
CA GLU A 184 14.96 6.06 -11.12
C GLU A 184 16.24 5.61 -11.86
N ASN A 185 17.40 6.08 -11.40
CA ASN A 185 18.71 5.66 -11.91
C ASN A 185 18.95 4.16 -11.72
N ALA A 186 18.58 3.60 -10.57
CA ALA A 186 18.69 2.17 -10.31
C ALA A 186 17.79 1.36 -11.26
N VAL A 187 16.52 1.75 -11.43
CA VAL A 187 15.57 1.07 -12.33
C VAL A 187 16.10 1.08 -13.76
N ARG A 188 16.52 2.25 -14.27
CA ARG A 188 17.02 2.42 -15.63
C ARG A 188 18.24 1.56 -15.96
N ARG A 189 19.11 1.32 -14.98
CA ARG A 189 20.33 0.49 -15.13
C ARG A 189 20.08 -1.00 -14.88
N SER A 190 18.92 -1.36 -14.33
CA SER A 190 18.63 -2.73 -13.93
C SER A 190 18.08 -3.60 -15.06
N ARG A 191 18.10 -4.92 -14.82
CA ARG A 191 17.40 -5.91 -15.66
C ARG A 191 15.87 -5.83 -15.60
N ILE A 192 15.32 -5.09 -14.63
CA ILE A 192 13.88 -4.89 -14.43
C ILE A 192 13.44 -3.46 -14.84
N ARG A 193 14.09 -2.87 -15.84
CA ARG A 193 13.81 -1.52 -16.34
C ARG A 193 12.38 -1.27 -16.86
N ASN A 194 11.59 -2.33 -17.05
CA ASN A 194 10.21 -2.25 -17.54
C ASN A 194 9.17 -2.34 -16.40
N LEU A 195 9.55 -1.90 -15.19
CA LEU A 195 8.62 -1.81 -14.06
C LEU A 195 7.51 -0.77 -14.33
N PRO A 196 6.36 -0.88 -13.65
CA PRO A 196 5.36 0.19 -13.62
C PRO A 196 5.97 1.52 -13.18
N ASP A 197 5.37 2.63 -13.62
CA ASP A 197 5.73 3.95 -13.13
C ASP A 197 5.19 4.13 -11.70
N PHE A 198 6.08 4.54 -10.78
CA PHE A 198 5.79 4.79 -9.36
C PHE A 198 5.88 6.28 -9.00
N LYS A 199 5.91 7.18 -10.01
CA LYS A 199 5.98 8.64 -9.78
C LYS A 199 4.82 9.19 -8.99
N GLU A 200 3.63 8.62 -9.16
CA GLU A 200 2.45 8.90 -8.33
C GLU A 200 2.25 7.83 -7.27
N VAL A 201 1.46 8.15 -6.24
CA VAL A 201 1.05 7.14 -5.26
C VAL A 201 0.20 6.09 -5.97
N VAL A 202 0.73 4.87 -6.05
CA VAL A 202 0.02 3.73 -6.65
C VAL A 202 -0.39 2.76 -5.56
N GLU A 203 -1.64 2.30 -5.62
CA GLU A 203 -2.02 1.08 -4.91
C GLU A 203 -1.54 -0.15 -5.69
N GLY A 204 -1.19 -1.22 -4.99
CA GLY A 204 -0.84 -2.48 -5.63
C GLY A 204 -0.95 -3.68 -4.69
N TYR A 205 -0.77 -4.87 -5.23
CA TYR A 205 -0.81 -6.11 -4.44
C TYR A 205 0.49 -6.33 -3.68
N ILE A 206 0.38 -7.06 -2.57
CA ILE A 206 1.50 -7.57 -1.77
C ILE A 206 1.46 -9.09 -1.86
N GLY A 207 2.62 -9.75 -1.88
CA GLY A 207 2.69 -11.20 -1.95
C GLY A 207 4.04 -11.77 -1.54
N LEU A 208 4.11 -13.10 -1.58
CA LEU A 208 5.27 -13.91 -1.25
C LEU A 208 5.68 -14.68 -2.51
N GLU A 209 6.94 -14.52 -2.91
CA GLU A 209 7.47 -15.15 -4.12
C GLU A 209 7.64 -16.66 -3.92
N HIS A 210 7.20 -17.46 -4.89
CA HIS A 210 7.45 -18.90 -4.90
C HIS A 210 8.75 -19.21 -5.66
N PRO A 211 9.85 -19.62 -4.99
CA PRO A 211 11.14 -19.77 -5.66
C PRO A 211 11.34 -21.15 -6.33
N GLY A 212 10.35 -22.04 -6.25
CA GLY A 212 10.43 -23.42 -6.75
C GLY A 212 10.98 -24.42 -5.74
N VAL A 213 11.41 -23.92 -4.58
CA VAL A 213 11.82 -24.72 -3.42
C VAL A 213 10.92 -24.41 -2.22
N GLU A 214 11.05 -25.22 -1.17
CA GLU A 214 10.31 -25.01 0.06
C GLU A 214 10.72 -23.70 0.72
N MET A 215 9.73 -22.96 1.18
CA MET A 215 9.81 -21.74 1.97
C MET A 215 8.72 -21.85 3.02
N TRP A 216 8.95 -21.34 4.22
CA TRP A 216 7.94 -21.32 5.27
C TRP A 216 7.72 -19.91 5.74
N PHE A 217 6.45 -19.54 5.89
CA PHE A 217 6.00 -18.23 6.33
C PHE A 217 5.00 -18.38 7.46
N ARG A 218 5.06 -17.50 8.45
CA ARG A 218 4.07 -17.45 9.54
C ARG A 218 3.86 -16.02 10.02
N ASN A 219 2.81 -15.83 10.81
CA ASN A 219 2.43 -14.54 11.37
C ASN A 219 2.35 -13.39 10.33
N PRO A 220 1.80 -13.60 9.12
CA PRO A 220 1.61 -12.48 8.19
C PRO A 220 0.60 -11.50 8.79
N ARG A 221 0.98 -10.22 8.84
CA ARG A 221 0.17 -9.16 9.40
C ARG A 221 0.35 -7.88 8.60
N ILE A 222 -0.69 -7.05 8.59
CA ILE A 222 -0.68 -5.77 7.91
C ILE A 222 -1.27 -4.68 8.80
N ARG A 223 -0.70 -3.49 8.69
CA ARG A 223 -1.25 -2.25 9.23
C ARG A 223 -1.45 -1.32 8.05
N VAL A 224 -2.66 -0.79 7.90
CA VAL A 224 -3.02 0.13 6.81
C VAL A 224 -3.10 1.53 7.38
N PHE A 225 -2.51 2.50 6.68
CA PHE A 225 -2.56 3.90 7.08
C PHE A 225 -3.61 4.64 6.25
N PRO A 226 -4.33 5.61 6.83
CA PRO A 226 -5.16 6.50 6.05
C PRO A 226 -4.31 7.26 5.03
N ALA A 227 -4.90 7.59 3.88
CA ALA A 227 -4.24 8.47 2.92
C ALA A 227 -3.83 9.78 3.60
N PRO A 228 -2.64 10.33 3.31
CA PRO A 228 -2.25 11.65 3.81
C PRO A 228 -3.35 12.65 3.44
N GLN A 229 -3.92 13.32 4.43
CA GLN A 229 -4.85 14.40 4.14
C GLN A 229 -4.06 15.50 3.43
N MET A 230 -4.38 15.78 2.17
CA MET A 230 -3.90 17.00 1.53
C MET A 230 -4.50 18.14 2.34
N GLU A 231 -3.67 18.90 3.05
CA GLU A 231 -4.11 20.13 3.69
C GLU A 231 -4.69 21.04 2.61
N THR A 232 -6.02 21.05 2.48
CA THR A 232 -6.69 22.18 1.85
C THR A 232 -6.43 23.33 2.80
N THR A 233 -5.52 24.22 2.41
CA THR A 233 -5.42 25.52 3.06
C THR A 233 -6.80 26.17 2.97
N ASN A 234 -7.56 26.07 4.06
CA ASN A 234 -8.69 26.95 4.32
C ASN A 234 -8.09 28.33 4.61
N ALA A 235 -7.49 28.94 3.60
CA ALA A 235 -7.28 30.36 3.58
C ALA A 235 -8.68 30.98 3.66
N PRO A 236 -8.96 31.85 4.65
CA PRO A 236 -10.17 32.64 4.63
C PRO A 236 -10.28 33.32 3.26
N PRO A 237 -11.46 33.37 2.62
CA PRO A 237 -11.61 34.12 1.38
C PRO A 237 -11.10 35.54 1.64
N ALA A 238 -10.15 35.99 0.81
CA ALA A 238 -9.62 37.33 0.89
C ALA A 238 -10.79 38.32 0.95
N GLU A 239 -10.80 39.20 1.94
CA GLU A 239 -11.75 40.31 2.01
C GLU A 239 -11.64 41.08 0.68
N VAL A 240 -12.72 41.05 -0.08
CA VAL A 240 -12.86 41.86 -1.29
C VAL A 240 -12.96 43.30 -0.81
N GLU A 241 -11.87 44.06 -0.92
CA GLU A 241 -11.89 45.50 -0.71
C GLU A 241 -12.90 46.12 -1.70
N THR A 242 -14.03 46.58 -1.18
CA THR A 242 -15.03 47.31 -1.95
C THR A 242 -14.47 48.67 -2.37
N PRO A 243 -14.47 49.05 -3.66
CA PRO A 243 -14.02 50.37 -4.06
C PRO A 243 -14.99 51.44 -3.53
N SER A 244 -14.41 52.49 -2.94
CA SER A 244 -15.09 53.66 -2.41
C SER A 244 -16.03 54.29 -3.43
N SER A 245 -17.26 54.57 -3.00
CA SER A 245 -18.29 55.28 -3.74
C SER A 245 -17.84 56.68 -4.16
N THR A 246 -17.68 56.91 -5.47
CA THR A 246 -17.59 58.25 -6.04
C THR A 246 -19.01 58.69 -6.41
N THR A 247 -19.51 59.72 -5.74
CA THR A 247 -20.80 60.37 -6.02
C THR A 247 -20.74 61.12 -7.36
N VAL A 248 -21.63 60.78 -8.29
CA VAL A 248 -21.92 61.54 -9.51
C VAL A 248 -23.19 62.38 -9.28
N PRO A 249 -23.25 63.67 -9.67
CA PRO A 249 -24.42 64.52 -9.43
C PRO A 249 -25.54 64.25 -10.44
N PRO A 250 -26.80 64.64 -10.15
CA PRO A 250 -27.94 64.30 -11.00
C PRO A 250 -28.11 65.27 -12.16
N GLY A 251 -28.37 64.72 -13.35
CA GLY A 251 -28.88 65.43 -14.53
C GLY A 251 -30.32 65.01 -14.85
N PRO A 252 -31.14 65.89 -15.45
CA PRO A 252 -32.60 65.81 -15.39
C PRO A 252 -33.21 64.88 -16.46
N GLY A 253 -34.44 64.46 -16.18
CA GLY A 253 -35.14 63.38 -16.87
C GLY A 253 -35.52 63.61 -18.34
N GLY A 254 -35.86 62.48 -18.97
CA GLY A 254 -36.39 62.38 -20.32
C GLY A 254 -36.84 60.94 -20.61
N SER A 255 -37.97 60.80 -21.28
CA SER A 255 -38.80 59.60 -21.41
C SER A 255 -38.39 58.60 -22.49
N ALA A 256 -38.85 57.36 -22.28
CA ALA A 256 -39.34 56.37 -23.27
C ALA A 256 -38.36 55.53 -24.12
N GLY A 257 -38.57 54.21 -24.03
CA GLY A 257 -38.62 53.30 -25.19
C GLY A 257 -37.40 52.41 -25.47
N GLY A 258 -37.66 51.11 -25.67
CA GLY A 258 -36.81 50.20 -26.44
C GLY A 258 -36.03 49.18 -25.62
N GLY A 259 -36.41 47.91 -25.71
CA GLY A 259 -35.69 46.79 -25.09
C GLY A 259 -34.47 46.35 -25.91
N PHE A 260 -33.60 45.54 -25.30
CA PHE A 260 -32.78 44.55 -25.98
C PHE A 260 -32.40 43.43 -25.00
N GLU A 261 -32.39 42.24 -25.58
CA GLU A 261 -32.19 40.89 -25.05
C GLU A 261 -30.70 40.59 -24.81
N CYS A 262 -30.37 39.88 -23.73
CA CYS A 262 -29.07 39.22 -23.56
C CYS A 262 -29.29 37.78 -23.07
N LYS A 263 -28.84 36.84 -23.90
CA LYS A 263 -28.83 35.39 -23.70
C LYS A 263 -27.81 34.96 -22.64
N GLU A 264 -28.20 33.98 -21.82
CA GLU A 264 -27.29 33.09 -21.11
C GLU A 264 -27.14 31.76 -21.87
N PRO A 265 -25.95 31.11 -21.85
CA PRO A 265 -25.88 29.67 -22.04
C PRO A 265 -25.53 28.93 -20.73
N GLU A 266 -26.52 28.18 -20.29
CA GLU A 266 -26.56 26.88 -19.61
C GLU A 266 -25.24 26.24 -19.08
N GLY A 267 -25.10 26.26 -17.75
CA GLY A 267 -25.33 25.10 -16.87
C GLY A 267 -24.91 23.69 -17.32
N VAL A 268 -23.77 23.22 -16.82
CA VAL A 268 -23.33 21.81 -16.81
C VAL A 268 -24.10 21.03 -15.74
N GLN A 269 -24.84 19.99 -16.12
CA GLN A 269 -25.43 19.02 -15.17
C GLN A 269 -24.64 17.71 -15.12
N TYR A 270 -24.24 17.33 -13.91
CA TYR A 270 -23.67 16.03 -13.57
C TYR A 270 -24.77 14.96 -13.47
N LEU A 271 -24.64 13.86 -14.22
CA LEU A 271 -25.50 12.68 -14.09
C LEU A 271 -24.82 11.61 -13.23
N ASN A 272 -25.26 11.49 -11.99
CA ASN A 272 -25.16 10.27 -11.20
C ASN A 272 -26.36 9.36 -11.55
N LYS A 273 -26.12 8.15 -12.06
CA LYS A 273 -27.09 7.05 -11.98
C LYS A 273 -26.39 5.72 -11.66
N VAL A 274 -26.55 5.31 -10.41
CA VAL A 274 -26.47 3.93 -9.96
C VAL A 274 -27.76 3.23 -10.40
N ALA A 275 -27.66 2.10 -11.09
CA ALA A 275 -28.79 1.23 -11.39
C ALA A 275 -28.58 -0.13 -10.69
N VAL A 276 -29.51 -0.45 -9.80
CA VAL A 276 -29.72 -1.78 -9.22
C VAL A 276 -30.89 -2.44 -9.96
N ALA A 277 -30.68 -3.64 -10.47
CA ALA A 277 -31.70 -4.65 -10.77
C ALA A 277 -30.97 -6.01 -10.71
N GLY A 278 -31.42 -7.05 -10.02
CA GLY A 278 -32.79 -7.53 -9.85
C GLY A 278 -32.87 -8.87 -10.57
N GLY A 279 -33.00 -9.96 -9.80
CA GLY A 279 -32.64 -11.32 -10.21
C GLY A 279 -33.43 -11.97 -11.35
N ARG A 280 -32.89 -13.07 -11.88
CA ARG A 280 -33.66 -14.27 -12.22
C ARG A 280 -32.77 -15.52 -12.29
N ARG A 281 -33.36 -16.58 -11.74
CA ARG A 281 -32.92 -17.97 -11.67
C ARG A 281 -32.92 -18.58 -13.07
N LEU A 282 -31.90 -19.35 -13.43
CA LEU A 282 -31.99 -20.35 -14.50
C LEU A 282 -31.46 -21.69 -13.98
N THR A 283 -32.29 -22.69 -14.21
CA THR A 283 -32.23 -24.07 -13.75
C THR A 283 -31.24 -24.91 -14.54
N ALA A 284 -30.80 -25.98 -13.89
CA ALA A 284 -29.94 -27.04 -14.42
C ALA A 284 -30.52 -27.75 -15.64
N THR A 285 -29.63 -28.18 -16.53
CA THR A 285 -29.83 -29.35 -17.40
C THR A 285 -28.58 -30.22 -17.33
N SER A 286 -28.77 -31.44 -16.84
CA SER A 286 -27.84 -32.57 -16.93
C SER A 286 -27.86 -33.13 -18.34
N GLU A 287 -26.69 -33.39 -18.92
CA GLU A 287 -26.58 -34.29 -20.06
C GLU A 287 -25.34 -35.17 -19.90
N GLN A 288 -25.61 -36.46 -19.73
CA GLN A 288 -24.62 -37.54 -19.88
C GLN A 288 -24.55 -37.96 -21.34
N VAL A 289 -23.36 -38.13 -21.90
CA VAL A 289 -23.14 -39.05 -23.03
C VAL A 289 -21.74 -39.71 -22.98
N LYS A 290 -21.79 -41.02 -22.69
CA LYS A 290 -21.09 -42.20 -23.23
C LYS A 290 -19.57 -42.23 -23.54
N ASP A 291 -18.99 -43.25 -22.93
CA ASP A 291 -17.93 -44.17 -23.35
C ASP A 291 -17.64 -44.38 -24.85
N ARG A 292 -16.33 -44.62 -25.06
CA ARG A 292 -15.62 -45.56 -25.97
C ARG A 292 -15.26 -45.15 -27.40
N PRO A 293 -14.23 -45.77 -28.03
CA PRO A 293 -13.49 -47.01 -27.64
C PRO A 293 -12.26 -46.81 -26.77
#